data_AF-A0A6L8NEU4-F1
#
_entry.id   AF-A0A6L8NEU4-F1
#
_cell.length_a   1.000
_cell.length_b   1.000
_cell.length_c   1.000
_cell.angle_alpha   90.00
_cell.angle_beta   90.00
_cell.angle_gamma   90.00
#
_symmetry.space_group_name_H-M   'P 1'
#
loop_
_entity.id
_entity.type
_entity.pdbx_description
1 polymer ?
#
loop_
_entity_poly.entity_id
_entity_poly.type
_entity_poly.pdbx_seq_one_letter_code
_entity_poly.pdbx_strand_id
1 'polypeptide(L)'
;MTPPATGLFPLREVTRRPVPDGYRGALVREVSPHPGDILRATWHPTPTGRRDLLGPGALLLTWTPSSSGGMDVSAHLGLNTMDVTLATWPGLRGDWSTTVHPTVYEALSLHAALRVATKALATL
;
A
#
# COMPACT_ATOMS: atom_id res chain seq x y z
N MET A 1 -1.22 8.90 23.79
CA MET A 1 -0.83 8.73 22.38
C MET A 1 -2.06 9.00 21.54
N THR A 2 -2.07 10.05 20.72
CA THR A 2 -3.25 10.43 19.92
C THR A 2 -3.46 9.38 18.82
N PRO A 3 -4.67 8.82 18.64
CA PRO A 3 -4.92 7.88 17.55
C PRO A 3 -4.60 8.55 16.21
N PRO A 4 -3.94 7.85 15.28
CA PRO A 4 -3.71 8.41 13.96
C PRO A 4 -5.07 8.69 13.31
N ALA A 5 -5.20 9.84 12.64
CA ALA A 5 -6.40 10.14 11.88
C ALA A 5 -6.65 9.00 10.89
N THR A 6 -7.82 8.37 10.94
CA THR A 6 -8.27 7.36 9.97
C THR A 6 -8.50 7.95 8.57
N GLY A 7 -8.28 9.25 8.42
CA GLY A 7 -8.39 10.00 7.18
C GLY A 7 -7.28 9.69 6.19
N LEU A 8 -7.50 10.17 4.97
CA LEU A 8 -6.53 10.10 3.88
C LEU A 8 -5.31 10.97 4.22
N PHE A 9 -4.11 10.41 4.12
CA PHE A 9 -2.86 11.13 4.38
C PHE A 9 -1.83 10.89 3.27
N PRO A 10 -0.94 11.87 2.97
CA PRO A 10 0.23 11.66 2.11
C PRO A 10 1.23 10.70 2.77
N LEU A 11 1.65 9.66 2.05
CA LEU A 11 2.52 8.63 2.63
C LEU A 11 3.86 9.18 3.12
N ARG A 12 4.42 10.18 2.43
CA ARG A 12 5.66 10.88 2.82
C ARG A 12 5.67 11.38 4.27
N GLU A 13 4.50 11.65 4.87
CA GLU A 13 4.38 12.16 6.24
C GLU A 13 4.64 11.08 7.30
N VAL A 14 4.54 9.80 6.92
CA VAL A 14 4.65 8.66 7.86
C VAL A 14 5.85 7.76 7.57
N THR A 15 6.61 8.02 6.51
CA THR A 15 7.76 7.18 6.09
C THR A 15 8.83 7.02 7.17
N ARG A 16 9.02 8.02 8.02
CA ARG A 16 10.02 7.98 9.10
C ARG A 16 9.50 7.42 10.42
N ARG A 17 8.24 7.01 10.49
CA ARG A 17 7.58 6.52 11.71
C ARG A 17 7.20 5.06 11.53
N PRO A 18 7.25 4.21 12.57
CA PRO A 18 6.70 2.87 12.48
C PRO A 18 5.19 2.93 12.24
N VAL A 19 4.61 1.82 11.76
CA VAL A 19 3.16 1.65 11.70
C VAL A 19 2.60 1.81 13.13
N PRO A 20 1.54 2.62 13.35
CA PRO A 20 0.94 2.79 14.68
C PRO A 20 0.28 1.50 15.18
N ASP A 21 0.23 1.35 16.51
CA ASP A 21 -0.46 0.23 17.15
C ASP A 21 -1.93 0.12 16.70
N GLY A 22 -2.41 -1.11 16.52
CA GLY A 22 -3.77 -1.40 16.04
C GLY A 22 -3.93 -1.37 14.52
N TYR A 23 -2.88 -1.03 13.78
CA TYR A 23 -2.86 -1.06 12.31
C TYR A 23 -1.81 -2.03 11.79
N ARG A 24 -2.12 -2.70 10.68
CA ARG A 24 -1.15 -3.57 9.98
C ARG A 24 -0.32 -2.82 8.94
N GLY A 25 -0.80 -1.66 8.49
CA GLY A 25 -0.16 -0.86 7.45
C GLY A 25 -1.07 0.22 6.90
N ALA A 26 -0.71 0.77 5.74
CA ALA A 26 -1.46 1.82 5.06
C ALA A 26 -1.93 1.34 3.69
N LEU A 27 -3.25 1.41 3.47
CA LEU A 27 -3.87 1.03 2.21
C LEU A 27 -3.82 2.20 1.24
N VAL A 28 -3.23 1.99 0.07
CA VAL A 28 -3.09 3.02 -0.96
C VAL A 28 -4.46 3.34 -1.56
N ARG A 29 -4.76 4.64 -1.64
CA ARG A 29 -6.03 5.17 -2.15
C ARG A 29 -5.86 6.00 -3.41
N GLU A 30 -4.78 6.77 -3.47
CA GLU A 30 -4.47 7.63 -4.61
C GLU A 30 -2.98 7.51 -4.92
N VAL A 31 -2.66 7.38 -6.21
CA VAL A 31 -1.29 7.39 -6.73
C VAL A 31 -1.26 8.21 -8.01
N SER A 32 -0.36 9.18 -8.07
CA SER A 32 -0.10 9.98 -9.27
C SER A 32 0.70 9.18 -10.30
N PRO A 33 0.61 9.48 -11.60
CA PRO A 33 1.53 8.94 -12.61
C PRO A 33 2.96 9.49 -12.49
N HIS A 34 3.18 10.59 -11.77
CA HIS A 34 4.51 11.20 -11.64
C HIS A 34 5.23 10.69 -10.39
N PRO A 35 6.40 10.03 -10.51
CA PRO A 35 7.17 9.57 -9.35
C PRO A 35 7.49 10.71 -8.37
N GLY A 36 7.18 10.48 -7.09
CA GLY A 36 7.41 11.45 -6.01
C GLY A 36 6.29 12.49 -5.82
N ASP A 37 5.23 12.41 -6.61
CA ASP A 37 4.01 13.19 -6.45
C ASP A 37 3.04 12.50 -5.47
N ILE A 38 1.74 12.81 -5.54
CA ILE A 38 0.70 12.33 -4.62
C ILE A 38 0.70 10.79 -4.56
N LEU A 39 1.12 10.26 -3.42
CA LEU A 39 0.80 8.91 -2.99
C LEU A 39 0.13 9.01 -1.62
N ARG A 40 -1.16 8.73 -1.59
CA ARG A 40 -1.99 8.86 -0.38
C ARG A 40 -2.59 7.54 0.03
N ALA A 41 -2.67 7.37 1.33
CA ALA A 41 -3.13 6.15 1.95
C ALA A 41 -4.06 6.44 3.13
N THR A 42 -4.77 5.39 3.54
CA THR A 42 -5.54 5.35 4.79
C THR A 42 -4.99 4.22 5.64
N TRP A 43 -4.96 4.38 6.96
CA TRP A 43 -4.54 3.29 7.83
C TRP A 43 -5.49 2.10 7.70
N HIS A 44 -4.92 0.90 7.64
CA HIS A 44 -5.64 -0.34 7.55
C HIS A 44 -5.51 -1.11 8.88
N PRO A 45 -6.63 -1.34 9.60
CA PRO A 45 -6.60 -2.01 10.90
C PRO A 45 -5.96 -3.39 10.83
N THR A 46 -5.41 -3.85 11.95
CA THR A 46 -4.95 -5.23 12.09
C THR A 46 -6.12 -6.19 11.85
N PRO A 47 -5.94 -7.29 11.09
CA PRO A 47 -7.03 -8.20 10.75
C PRO A 47 -7.52 -8.88 12.03
N THR A 48 -8.84 -8.88 12.22
CA THR A 48 -9.53 -9.60 13.29
C THR A 48 -10.21 -10.88 12.79
N GLY A 49 -10.35 -11.03 11.46
CA GLY A 49 -10.84 -12.25 10.84
C GLY A 49 -10.68 -12.27 9.32
N ARG A 50 -11.18 -13.34 8.68
CA ARG A 50 -11.05 -13.58 7.23
C ARG A 50 -11.74 -12.51 6.36
N ARG A 51 -12.68 -11.74 6.91
CA ARG A 51 -13.32 -10.62 6.19
C ARG A 51 -12.42 -9.40 6.02
N ASP A 52 -11.26 -9.39 6.69
CA ASP A 52 -10.29 -8.29 6.65
C ASP A 52 -9.16 -8.53 5.64
N LEU A 53 -9.31 -9.54 4.76
CA LEU A 53 -8.42 -9.75 3.62
C LEU A 53 -8.52 -8.59 2.62
N LEU A 54 -7.44 -8.35 1.87
CA LEU A 54 -7.43 -7.30 0.88
C LEU A 54 -8.36 -7.69 -0.28
N GLY A 55 -9.26 -6.76 -0.65
CA GLY A 55 -10.07 -6.93 -1.85
C GLY A 55 -9.20 -6.95 -3.12
N PRO A 56 -9.68 -7.54 -4.22
CA PRO A 56 -8.97 -7.54 -5.49
C PRO A 56 -8.53 -6.14 -5.92
N GLY A 57 -7.23 -5.98 -6.20
CA GLY A 57 -6.65 -4.70 -6.60
C GLY A 57 -6.34 -3.72 -5.47
N ALA A 58 -6.67 -4.08 -4.23
CA ALA A 58 -6.30 -3.27 -3.07
C ALA A 58 -4.81 -3.48 -2.76
N LEU A 59 -4.05 -2.38 -2.63
CA LEU A 59 -2.61 -2.43 -2.35
C LEU A 59 -2.32 -1.87 -0.96
N LEU A 60 -1.75 -2.71 -0.10
CA LEU A 60 -1.36 -2.39 1.26
C LEU A 60 0.16 -2.25 1.35
N LEU A 61 0.62 -1.14 1.94
CA LEU A 61 2.01 -0.96 2.33
C LEU A 61 2.16 -1.26 3.82
N THR A 62 3.09 -2.14 4.17
CA THR A 62 3.45 -2.47 5.56
C THR A 62 4.92 -2.14 5.75
N TRP A 63 5.30 -1.66 6.92
CA TRP A 63 6.71 -1.40 7.20
C TRP A 63 7.07 -1.55 8.67
N THR A 64 8.32 -1.96 8.91
CA THR A 64 8.88 -2.13 10.25
C THR A 64 10.28 -1.53 10.33
N PRO A 65 10.70 -1.02 11.49
CA PRO A 65 12.08 -0.58 11.68
C PRO A 65 13.08 -1.70 11.39
N SER A 66 14.06 -1.40 10.55
CA SER A 66 15.15 -2.32 10.21
C SER A 66 16.28 -2.25 11.24
N SER A 67 16.96 -3.37 11.49
CA SER A 67 18.13 -3.44 12.39
C SER A 67 19.29 -2.54 11.94
N SER A 68 19.36 -2.23 10.65
CA SER A 68 20.38 -1.39 10.02
C SER A 68 20.11 0.12 10.10
N GLY A 69 19.02 0.53 10.77
CA GLY A 69 18.54 1.91 10.78
C GLY A 69 17.88 2.27 9.45
N GLY A 70 16.56 2.12 9.40
CA GLY A 70 15.73 2.31 8.20
C GLY A 70 14.37 1.65 8.41
N MET A 71 13.62 1.48 7.31
CA MET A 71 12.35 0.77 7.28
C MET A 71 12.44 -0.37 6.27
N ASP A 72 12.11 -1.58 6.71
CA ASP A 72 11.82 -2.69 5.81
C ASP A 72 10.37 -2.51 5.36
N VAL A 73 10.17 -2.25 4.07
CA VAL A 73 8.86 -1.93 3.49
C VAL A 73 8.42 -3.08 2.59
N SER A 74 7.17 -3.50 2.71
CA SER A 74 6.57 -4.49 1.81
C SER A 74 5.26 -3.96 1.23
N ALA A 75 5.03 -4.26 -0.04
CA ALA A 75 3.76 -4.05 -0.72
C ALA A 75 3.02 -5.38 -0.84
N HIS A 76 1.75 -5.39 -0.44
CA HIS A 76 0.86 -6.55 -0.55
C HIS A 76 -0.31 -6.19 -1.47
N LEU A 77 -0.62 -7.06 -2.42
CA LEU A 77 -1.73 -6.89 -3.35
C LEU A 77 -2.82 -7.91 -3.03
N GLY A 78 -4.05 -7.43 -2.85
CA GLY A 78 -5.23 -8.29 -2.75
C GLY A 78 -5.59 -8.88 -4.11
N LEU A 79 -5.76 -10.20 -4.14
CA LEU A 79 -6.33 -10.98 -5.24
C LEU A 79 -7.67 -11.57 -4.80
N ASN A 80 -8.37 -12.26 -5.70
CA ASN A 80 -9.70 -12.81 -5.43
C ASN A 80 -9.77 -13.75 -4.21
N THR A 81 -8.70 -14.47 -3.92
CA THR A 81 -8.70 -15.52 -2.88
C THR A 81 -7.62 -15.33 -1.82
N MET A 82 -6.68 -14.41 -2.02
CA MET A 82 -5.51 -14.25 -1.15
C MET A 82 -4.85 -12.87 -1.31
N ASP A 83 -4.04 -12.52 -0.33
CA ASP A 83 -3.09 -11.41 -0.40
C ASP A 83 -1.74 -11.97 -0.87
N VAL A 84 -1.05 -11.30 -1.78
CA VAL A 84 0.31 -11.68 -2.21
C VAL A 84 1.30 -10.55 -1.96
N THR A 85 2.52 -10.88 -1.54
CA THR A 85 3.61 -9.91 -1.49
C THR A 85 4.04 -9.58 -2.91
N LEU A 86 3.84 -8.32 -3.30
CA LEU A 86 4.23 -7.80 -4.60
C LEU A 86 5.72 -7.46 -4.64
N ALA A 87 6.22 -6.79 -3.59
CA ALA A 87 7.60 -6.34 -3.50
C ALA A 87 8.01 -6.12 -2.04
N THR A 88 9.30 -6.25 -1.78
CA THR A 88 9.92 -5.92 -0.48
C THR A 88 11.17 -5.09 -0.72
N TRP A 89 11.31 -4.01 0.02
CA TRP A 89 12.45 -3.11 0.01
C TRP A 89 13.06 -3.04 1.41
N PRO A 90 14.22 -3.67 1.63
CA PRO A 90 14.87 -3.66 2.93
C PRO A 90 15.58 -2.33 3.19
N GLY A 91 15.56 -1.89 4.45
CA GLY A 91 16.42 -0.80 4.95
C GLY A 91 16.23 0.56 4.29
N LEU A 92 15.04 0.88 3.78
CA LEU A 92 14.78 2.18 3.17
C LEU A 92 14.87 3.31 4.19
N ARG A 93 15.50 4.43 3.81
CA ARG A 93 15.74 5.58 4.69
C ARG A 93 15.07 6.84 4.18
N GLY A 94 14.78 7.76 5.09
CA GLY A 94 14.22 9.07 4.73
C GLY A 94 12.80 8.95 4.16
N ASP A 95 12.52 9.67 3.07
CA ASP A 95 11.23 9.61 2.37
C ASP A 95 11.23 8.50 1.31
N TRP A 96 10.96 7.29 1.76
CA TRP A 96 10.92 6.12 0.90
C TRP A 96 9.67 6.02 0.02
N SER A 97 8.71 6.95 0.15
CA SER A 97 7.52 6.95 -0.68
C SER A 97 7.87 7.07 -2.17
N THR A 98 8.92 7.83 -2.49
CA THR A 98 9.44 8.00 -3.85
C THR A 98 10.01 6.70 -4.44
N THR A 99 10.62 5.85 -3.60
CA THR A 99 11.18 4.56 -4.00
C THR A 99 10.10 3.54 -4.33
N VAL A 100 9.03 3.46 -3.53
CA VAL A 100 7.96 2.48 -3.73
C VAL A 100 6.95 2.92 -4.78
N HIS A 101 6.85 4.23 -5.05
CA HIS A 101 5.84 4.83 -5.90
C HIS A 101 5.74 4.20 -7.30
N PRO A 102 6.84 4.01 -8.07
CA PRO A 102 6.75 3.44 -9.41
C PRO A 102 6.07 2.06 -9.42
N THR A 103 6.49 1.17 -8.52
CA THR A 103 5.91 -0.18 -8.40
C THR A 103 4.45 -0.14 -8.00
N VAL A 104 4.09 0.75 -7.06
CA VAL A 104 2.69 0.94 -6.64
C VAL A 104 1.82 1.44 -7.80
N TYR A 105 2.30 2.44 -8.54
CA TYR A 105 1.59 3.00 -9.69
C TYR A 105 1.37 1.96 -10.79
N GLU A 106 2.42 1.23 -11.16
CA GLU A 106 2.37 0.20 -12.19
C GLU A 106 1.40 -0.94 -11.83
N ALA A 107 1.46 -1.45 -10.60
CA ALA A 107 0.58 -2.54 -10.16
C ALA A 107 -0.89 -2.12 -10.13
N LEU A 108 -1.20 -0.93 -9.61
CA LEU A 108 -2.57 -0.40 -9.59
C LEU A 108 -3.08 -0.10 -11.01
N SER A 109 -2.22 0.43 -11.89
CA SER A 109 -2.56 0.69 -13.29
C SER A 109 -2.82 -0.60 -14.07
N LEU A 110 -1.99 -1.63 -13.88
CA LEU A 110 -2.19 -2.94 -14.50
C LEU A 110 -3.48 -3.60 -14.03
N HIS A 111 -3.77 -3.55 -12.72
CA HIS A 111 -5.04 -4.06 -12.20
C HIS A 111 -6.24 -3.29 -12.79
N ALA A 112 -6.14 -1.96 -12.91
CA ALA A 112 -7.19 -1.15 -13.52
C ALA A 112 -7.42 -1.53 -15.00
N ALA A 113 -6.34 -1.69 -15.77
CA ALA A 113 -6.40 -2.12 -17.17
C ALA A 113 -7.03 -3.51 -17.32
N LEU A 114 -6.62 -4.48 -16.49
CA LEU A 114 -7.20 -5.82 -16.48
C LEU A 114 -8.69 -5.78 -16.17
N ARG A 115 -9.11 -5.01 -15.16
CA ARG A 115 -10.53 -4.85 -14.80
C ARG A 115 -11.36 -4.30 -15.95
N VAL A 116 -10.83 -3.32 -16.70
CA VAL A 116 -11.49 -2.77 -17.89
C VAL A 116 -11.60 -3.83 -18.99
N ALA A 117 -10.52 -4.56 -19.28
CA ALA A 117 -10.52 -5.64 -20.27
C ALA A 117 -11.51 -6.76 -19.93
N THR A 118 -11.53 -7.22 -18.67
CA THR A 118 -12.49 -8.22 -18.20
C THR A 118 -13.93 -7.74 -18.33
N LYS A 119 -14.21 -6.47 -18.01
CA LYS A 119 -15.55 -5.90 -18.19
C LYS A 119 -15.97 -5.87 -19.65
N ALA A 120 -15.07 -5.49 -20.56
CA ALA A 120 -15.35 -5.46 -21.99
C ALA A 120 -15.65 -6.86 -22.55
N LEU A 121 -14.93 -7.88 -22.07
CA LEU A 121 -15.18 -9.27 -22.45
C LEU A 121 -16.52 -9.81 -21.94
N ALA A 122 -16.97 -9.36 -20.76
CA ALA A 122 -18.26 -9.79 -20.18
C ALA A 122 -19.48 -9.13 -20.83
N THR A 123 -19.28 -8.14 -21.71
CA THR A 123 -20.34 -7.43 -22.45
C THR A 123 -20.53 -7.93 -23.88
N LEU A 124 -19.71 -8.90 -24.32
CA LEU A 124 -19.86 -9.61 -25.59
C LEU A 124 -20.78 -10.82 -25.42
#